data_AF-A0A967XT31-F1
#
_entry.id   AF-A0A967XT31-F1
#
_cell.length_a   1.000
_cell.length_b   1.000
_cell.length_c   1.000
_cell.angle_alpha   90.00
_cell.angle_beta   90.00
_cell.angle_gamma   90.00
#
_symmetry.space_group_name_H-M   'P 1'
#
loop_
_entity.id
_entity.type
_entity.pdbx_description
1 polymer ?
#
loop_
_entity_poly.entity_id
_entity_poly.type
_entity_poly.pdbx_seq_one_letter_code
_entity_poly.pdbx_strand_id
1 'polypeptide(L)'
;MGLLLSELQRALKMPFDLMKIGYFTLFAMTGVLIFFWIWATDKELELLFRLLDPKKYAAPSGIRETLIILSLALLLVILLFASRNPLWYSSIFVIYNTLNWLGGRRQQEELSQVFTKSKERALPDLKNQNYAEKAALYIKVIQTLESYFIKRPHGRRLKLAVFCSVIGLALSISWFATKMQVFGFGAYVVLIVTITLSEFTIWHWRSIRNTELRPIIEELNELVRATEEDNGENS
;
A
#
# COMPACT_ATOMS: atom_id res chain seq x y z
N MET A 1 -17.09 -0.61 20.15
CA MET A 1 -17.46 0.83 20.18
C MET A 1 -16.99 1.58 21.44
N GLY A 2 -16.83 0.96 22.61
CA GLY A 2 -16.50 1.67 23.86
C GLY A 2 -15.15 2.43 23.89
N LEU A 3 -14.09 1.87 23.27
CA LEU A 3 -12.76 2.49 23.30
C LEU A 3 -12.69 3.82 22.53
N LEU A 4 -13.26 3.89 21.32
CA LEU A 4 -13.29 5.12 20.52
C LEU A 4 -14.12 6.23 21.18
N LEU A 5 -15.28 5.88 21.75
CA LEU A 5 -16.12 6.81 22.49
C LEU A 5 -15.41 7.36 23.74
N SER A 6 -14.67 6.50 24.47
CA SER A 6 -13.89 6.94 25.64
C SER A 6 -12.75 7.89 25.25
N GLU A 7 -12.08 7.65 24.12
CA GLU A 7 -11.04 8.53 23.58
C GLU A 7 -11.62 9.88 23.14
N LEU A 8 -12.79 9.88 22.48
CA LEU A 8 -13.51 11.09 22.06
C LEU A 8 -13.97 11.94 23.27
N GLN A 9 -14.53 11.31 24.31
CA GLN A 9 -14.94 12.02 25.52
C GLN A 9 -13.76 12.61 26.28
N ARG A 10 -12.61 11.92 26.30
CA ARG A 10 -11.38 12.42 26.90
C ARG A 10 -10.80 13.59 26.10
N ALA A 11 -10.81 13.47 24.78
CA ALA A 11 -10.36 14.50 23.84
C ALA A 11 -11.06 15.85 24.06
N LEU A 12 -12.37 15.80 24.26
CA LEU A 12 -13.23 16.97 24.52
C LEU A 12 -12.92 17.65 25.87
N LYS A 13 -12.37 16.92 26.85
CA LYS A 13 -12.13 17.42 28.22
C LYS A 13 -10.72 17.98 28.46
N MET A 14 -9.76 17.80 27.54
CA MET A 14 -8.39 18.29 27.72
C MET A 14 -8.26 19.79 27.43
N PRO A 15 -7.42 20.55 28.16
CA PRO A 15 -7.02 21.90 27.77
C PRO A 15 -6.25 21.90 26.44
N PHE A 16 -6.24 23.02 25.71
CA PHE A 16 -5.62 23.10 24.38
C PHE A 16 -4.11 23.37 24.48
N ASP A 17 -3.28 22.47 23.92
CA ASP A 17 -1.83 22.64 23.82
C ASP A 17 -1.28 22.10 22.47
N LEU A 18 -0.01 22.36 22.18
CA LEU A 18 0.64 21.92 20.93
C LEU A 18 0.70 20.39 20.81
N MET A 19 0.89 19.69 21.94
CA MET A 19 0.95 18.23 21.97
C MET A 19 -0.38 17.60 21.60
N LYS A 20 -1.49 18.22 22.01
CA LYS A 20 -2.86 17.84 21.70
C LYS A 20 -3.15 17.98 20.21
N ILE A 21 -2.71 19.06 19.57
CA ILE A 21 -2.80 19.23 18.10
C ILE A 21 -2.04 18.11 17.40
N GLY A 22 -0.79 17.85 17.82
CA GLY A 22 0.04 16.78 17.26
C GLY A 22 -0.62 15.40 17.39
N TYR A 23 -1.15 15.10 18.58
CA TYR A 23 -1.90 13.87 18.86
C TYR A 23 -3.12 13.71 17.95
N PHE A 24 -4.04 14.68 17.87
CA PHE A 24 -5.25 14.54 17.05
C PHE A 24 -4.93 14.44 15.57
N THR A 25 -3.96 15.22 15.11
CA THR A 25 -3.54 15.18 13.71
C THR A 25 -2.97 13.81 13.39
N LEU A 26 -2.08 13.27 14.24
CA LEU A 26 -1.52 11.94 14.05
C LEU A 26 -2.61 10.86 14.13
N PHE A 27 -3.51 10.91 15.12
CA PHE A 27 -4.63 9.98 15.27
C PHE A 27 -5.52 9.96 14.02
N ALA A 28 -5.94 11.13 13.53
CA ALA A 28 -6.74 11.25 12.33
C ALA A 28 -6.00 10.72 11.09
N MET A 29 -4.73 11.09 10.93
CA MET A 29 -3.88 10.63 9.83
C MET A 29 -3.68 9.11 9.84
N THR A 30 -3.46 8.49 11.01
CA THR A 30 -3.37 7.05 11.14
C THR A 30 -4.71 6.38 10.81
N GLY A 31 -5.84 6.96 11.21
CA GLY A 31 -7.17 6.47 10.86
C GLY A 31 -7.41 6.48 9.34
N VAL A 32 -7.08 7.61 8.70
CA VAL A 32 -7.14 7.76 7.23
C VAL A 32 -6.20 6.78 6.53
N LEU A 33 -4.99 6.60 7.06
CA LEU A 33 -4.01 5.64 6.55
C LEU A 33 -4.56 4.21 6.59
N ILE A 34 -5.17 3.79 7.70
CA ILE A 34 -5.80 2.46 7.83
C ILE A 34 -6.86 2.28 6.74
N PHE A 35 -7.75 3.26 6.58
CA PHE A 35 -8.81 3.21 5.58
C PHE A 35 -8.25 3.08 4.15
N PHE A 36 -7.29 3.94 3.78
CA PHE A 36 -6.68 3.89 2.45
C PHE A 36 -5.86 2.62 2.22
N TRP A 37 -5.22 2.09 3.26
CA TRP A 37 -4.49 0.84 3.17
C TRP A 37 -5.44 -0.32 2.86
N ILE A 38 -6.53 -0.48 3.63
CA ILE A 38 -7.53 -1.54 3.38
C ILE A 38 -8.12 -1.40 1.99
N TRP A 39 -8.61 -0.20 1.65
CA TRP A 39 -9.25 0.06 0.37
C TRP A 39 -8.32 -0.22 -0.81
N ALA A 40 -7.07 0.21 -0.71
CA ALA A 40 -6.14 0.04 -1.81
C ALA A 40 -5.57 -1.38 -1.91
N THR A 41 -5.38 -2.09 -0.79
CA THR A 41 -4.99 -3.49 -0.82
C THR A 41 -6.06 -4.33 -1.52
N ASP A 42 -7.34 -4.12 -1.21
CA ASP A 42 -8.46 -4.77 -1.89
C ASP A 42 -8.43 -4.51 -3.40
N LYS A 43 -8.34 -3.24 -3.80
CA LYS A 43 -8.32 -2.86 -5.22
C LYS A 43 -7.08 -3.31 -5.99
N GLU A 44 -5.92 -3.34 -5.34
CA GLU A 44 -4.68 -3.81 -5.96
C GLU A 44 -4.67 -5.33 -6.12
N LEU A 45 -5.21 -6.07 -5.14
CA LEU A 45 -5.39 -7.51 -5.27
C LEU A 45 -6.40 -7.85 -6.37
N GLU A 46 -7.55 -7.18 -6.41
CA GLU A 46 -8.55 -7.34 -7.47
C GLU A 46 -7.94 -7.08 -8.87
N LEU A 47 -7.15 -6.01 -9.01
CA LEU A 47 -6.45 -5.67 -10.24
C LEU A 47 -5.47 -6.77 -10.66
N LEU A 48 -4.67 -7.27 -9.71
CA LEU A 48 -3.71 -8.35 -9.97
C LEU A 48 -4.45 -9.64 -10.36
N PHE A 49 -5.54 -9.99 -9.68
CA PHE A 49 -6.34 -11.20 -10.01
C PHE A 49 -7.00 -11.12 -11.38
N ARG A 50 -7.52 -9.95 -11.73
CA ARG A 50 -8.20 -9.77 -13.02
C ARG A 50 -7.21 -9.77 -14.20
N LEU A 51 -6.03 -9.20 -14.00
CA LEU A 51 -5.09 -8.91 -15.09
C LEU A 51 -3.88 -9.84 -15.15
N LEU A 52 -3.60 -10.62 -14.09
CA LEU A 52 -2.56 -11.65 -14.09
C LEU A 52 -3.21 -13.03 -14.03
N ASP A 53 -3.05 -13.77 -15.14
CA ASP A 53 -3.35 -15.18 -15.38
C ASP A 53 -4.47 -15.79 -14.50
N PRO A 54 -5.73 -15.73 -14.96
CA PRO A 54 -6.89 -16.23 -14.22
C PRO A 54 -6.90 -17.76 -14.02
N LYS A 55 -6.05 -18.53 -14.73
CA LYS A 55 -5.98 -20.00 -14.56
C LYS A 55 -5.11 -20.43 -13.37
N LYS A 56 -4.22 -19.57 -12.85
CA LYS A 56 -3.30 -19.94 -11.75
C LYS A 56 -2.85 -18.84 -10.81
N TYR A 57 -3.23 -17.58 -10.98
CA TYR A 57 -3.03 -16.60 -9.90
C TYR A 57 -4.05 -16.88 -8.79
N ALA A 58 -3.80 -17.96 -8.04
CA ALA A 58 -4.46 -18.17 -6.78
C ALA A 58 -4.10 -16.95 -5.91
N ALA A 59 -5.12 -16.28 -5.38
CA ALA A 59 -4.92 -15.35 -4.28
C ALA A 59 -3.92 -15.94 -3.32
N PRO A 60 -2.95 -15.16 -2.79
CA PRO A 60 -2.05 -15.53 -1.68
C PRO A 60 -2.57 -16.67 -0.79
N SER A 61 -2.51 -17.92 -1.23
CA SER A 61 -3.29 -18.98 -0.59
C SER A 61 -2.50 -19.59 0.55
N GLY A 62 -1.34 -18.99 0.84
CA GLY A 62 -0.58 -19.25 2.04
C GLY A 62 -1.23 -18.56 3.22
N ILE A 63 -1.57 -19.35 4.24
CA ILE A 63 -1.82 -18.89 5.62
C ILE A 63 -0.82 -17.78 6.03
N ARG A 64 0.41 -17.86 5.53
CA ARG A 64 1.49 -16.89 5.74
C ARG A 64 1.16 -15.47 5.27
N GLU A 65 0.56 -15.29 4.09
CA GLU A 65 0.29 -13.96 3.54
C GLU A 65 -0.90 -13.30 4.22
N THR A 66 -1.96 -14.08 4.48
CA THR A 66 -3.08 -13.64 5.33
C THR A 66 -2.60 -13.24 6.72
N LEU A 67 -1.67 -14.00 7.32
CA LEU A 67 -1.05 -13.64 8.58
C LEU A 67 -0.25 -12.33 8.51
N ILE A 68 0.47 -12.07 7.42
CA ILE A 68 1.21 -10.80 7.25
C ILE A 68 0.24 -9.62 7.14
N ILE A 69 -0.81 -9.74 6.32
CA ILE A 69 -1.85 -8.70 6.17
C ILE A 69 -2.54 -8.43 7.51
N LEU A 70 -2.97 -9.48 8.22
CA LEU A 70 -3.57 -9.36 9.55
C LEU A 70 -2.63 -8.75 10.58
N SER A 71 -1.34 -9.13 10.55
CA SER A 71 -0.34 -8.59 11.47
C SER A 71 -0.09 -7.10 11.22
N LEU A 72 -0.04 -6.66 9.96
CA LEU A 72 0.08 -5.25 9.59
C LEU A 72 -1.17 -4.47 9.99
N ALA A 73 -2.36 -5.02 9.76
CA ALA A 73 -3.62 -4.41 10.17
C ALA A 73 -3.69 -4.23 11.70
N LEU A 74 -3.33 -5.27 12.46
CA LEU A 74 -3.25 -5.21 13.92
C LEU A 74 -2.27 -4.13 14.38
N LEU A 75 -1.09 -4.06 13.76
CA LEU A 75 -0.07 -3.09 14.12
C LEU A 75 -0.51 -1.64 13.82
N LEU A 76 -1.25 -1.41 12.74
CA LEU A 76 -1.86 -0.12 12.45
C LEU A 76 -2.92 0.27 13.49
N VAL A 77 -3.74 -0.68 13.95
CA VAL A 77 -4.70 -0.43 15.04
C VAL A 77 -3.97 -0.08 16.34
N ILE A 78 -2.89 -0.80 16.66
CA ILE A 78 -2.05 -0.47 17.82
C ILE A 78 -1.45 0.94 17.68
N LEU A 79 -0.96 1.32 16.49
CA LEU A 79 -0.47 2.68 16.22
C LEU A 79 -1.53 3.75 16.47
N LEU A 80 -2.77 3.48 16.06
CA LEU A 80 -3.88 4.41 16.28
C LEU A 80 -4.04 4.74 17.77
N PHE A 81 -3.99 3.73 18.65
CA PHE A 81 -4.07 3.94 20.10
C PHE A 81 -2.76 4.48 20.71
N ALA A 82 -1.61 4.12 20.13
CA ALA A 82 -0.30 4.60 20.56
C ALA A 82 -0.08 6.09 20.26
N SER A 83 -0.87 6.71 19.36
CA SER A 83 -0.75 8.12 18.95
C SER A 83 -0.80 9.10 20.11
N ARG A 84 -1.38 8.71 21.24
CA ARG A 84 -1.41 9.49 22.50
C ARG A 84 -0.01 9.81 23.03
N ASN A 85 0.96 8.92 22.83
CA ASN A 85 2.30 9.08 23.36
C ASN A 85 3.30 8.97 22.21
N PRO A 86 4.02 10.05 21.87
CA PRO A 86 4.91 10.05 20.72
C PRO A 86 6.03 9.02 20.87
N LEU A 87 6.47 8.67 22.09
CA LEU A 87 7.47 7.61 22.30
C LEU A 87 6.95 6.24 21.90
N TRP A 88 5.76 5.86 22.39
CA TRP A 88 5.13 4.60 22.02
C TRP A 88 4.83 4.54 20.53
N TYR A 89 4.25 5.61 19.98
CA TYR A 89 3.95 5.69 18.56
C TYR A 89 5.22 5.55 17.72
N SER A 90 6.25 6.37 17.96
CA SER A 90 7.50 6.32 17.20
C SER A 90 8.16 4.94 17.26
N SER A 91 8.16 4.30 18.42
CA SER A 91 8.74 2.96 18.58
C SER A 91 8.04 1.93 17.70
N ILE A 92 6.71 1.90 17.77
CA ILE A 92 5.88 0.97 16.99
C ILE A 92 5.95 1.32 15.50
N PHE A 93 6.07 2.61 15.15
CA PHE A 93 6.15 3.08 13.78
C PHE A 93 7.49 2.72 13.12
N VAL A 94 8.60 2.73 13.88
CA VAL A 94 9.88 2.17 13.41
C VAL A 94 9.75 0.67 13.13
N ILE A 95 9.12 -0.09 14.02
CA ILE A 95 8.88 -1.53 13.84
C ILE A 95 8.01 -1.75 12.58
N TYR A 96 6.90 -1.02 12.45
CA TYR A 96 6.02 -1.04 11.29
C TYR A 96 6.79 -0.83 9.98
N ASN A 97 7.53 0.27 9.87
CA ASN A 97 8.23 0.63 8.63
C ASN A 97 9.37 -0.36 8.33
N THR A 98 10.00 -0.93 9.34
CA THR A 98 11.03 -1.96 9.18
C THR A 98 10.42 -3.26 8.65
N LEU A 99 9.31 -3.72 9.24
CA LEU A 99 8.59 -4.91 8.76
C LEU A 99 8.05 -4.69 7.34
N ASN A 100 7.51 -3.51 7.05
CA ASN A 100 7.04 -3.16 5.71
C ASN A 100 8.18 -3.14 4.68
N TRP A 101 9.36 -2.64 5.06
CA TRP A 101 10.55 -2.70 4.22
C TRP A 101 11.00 -4.13 3.92
N LEU A 102 11.07 -4.98 4.95
CA LEU A 102 11.44 -6.39 4.78
C LEU A 102 10.39 -7.18 3.98
N GLY A 103 9.11 -6.95 4.25
CA GLY A 103 7.98 -7.55 3.53
C GLY A 103 7.97 -7.15 2.06
N GLY A 104 8.16 -5.86 1.78
CA GLY A 104 8.21 -5.35 0.41
C GLY A 104 9.31 -5.98 -0.46
N ARG A 105 10.46 -6.34 0.12
CA ARG A 105 11.53 -7.04 -0.62
C ARG A 105 11.08 -8.44 -1.05
N ARG A 106 10.47 -9.21 -0.14
CA ARG A 106 9.96 -10.55 -0.47
C ARG A 106 8.82 -10.49 -1.48
N GLN A 107 7.89 -9.55 -1.30
CA GLN A 107 6.78 -9.36 -2.23
C GLN A 107 7.27 -9.01 -3.64
N GLN A 108 8.34 -8.21 -3.77
CA GLN A 108 8.95 -7.92 -5.08
C GLN A 108 9.53 -9.16 -5.76
N GLU A 109 10.18 -10.05 -5.00
CA GLU A 109 10.72 -11.31 -5.53
C GLU A 109 9.59 -12.23 -6.03
N GLU A 110 8.51 -12.36 -5.26
CA GLU A 110 7.34 -13.17 -5.63
C GLU A 110 6.61 -12.59 -6.85
N LEU A 111 6.35 -11.29 -6.87
CA LEU A 111 5.70 -10.62 -8.01
C LEU A 111 6.55 -10.70 -9.28
N SER A 112 7.88 -10.59 -9.18
CA SER A 112 8.78 -10.74 -10.34
C SER A 112 8.64 -12.13 -10.99
N GLN A 113 8.56 -13.19 -10.18
CA GLN A 113 8.33 -14.54 -10.69
C GLN A 113 6.96 -14.68 -11.36
N VAL A 114 5.93 -14.07 -10.80
CA VAL A 114 4.58 -14.06 -11.38
C VAL A 114 4.58 -13.37 -12.74
N PHE A 115 5.17 -12.18 -12.84
CA PHE A 115 5.22 -11.44 -14.10
C PHE A 115 6.00 -12.21 -15.17
N THR A 116 7.11 -12.86 -14.80
CA THR A 116 7.89 -13.69 -15.71
C THR A 116 7.06 -14.85 -16.25
N LYS A 117 6.42 -15.63 -15.37
CA LYS A 117 5.55 -16.76 -15.76
C LYS A 117 4.35 -16.31 -16.60
N SER A 118 3.79 -15.14 -16.31
CA SER A 118 2.65 -14.60 -17.07
C SER A 118 3.05 -14.22 -18.51
N LYS A 119 4.25 -13.65 -18.70
CA LYS A 119 4.80 -13.36 -20.04
C LYS A 119 5.12 -14.63 -20.81
N GLU A 120 5.78 -15.59 -20.17
CA GLU A 120 6.14 -16.88 -20.79
C GLU A 120 4.93 -17.64 -21.34
N ARG A 121 3.77 -17.51 -20.70
CA ARG A 121 2.51 -18.15 -21.17
C ARG A 121 1.80 -17.36 -22.26
N ALA A 122 1.88 -16.03 -22.26
CA ALA A 122 1.29 -15.21 -23.33
C ALA A 122 2.09 -15.27 -24.65
N LEU A 123 3.38 -15.61 -24.58
CA LEU A 123 4.28 -15.69 -25.73
C LEU A 123 3.92 -16.79 -26.76
N PRO A 124 3.50 -18.02 -26.37
CA PRO A 124 2.97 -19.01 -27.29
C PRO A 124 1.71 -18.54 -28.03
N ASP A 125 0.79 -17.86 -27.34
CA ASP A 125 -0.45 -17.37 -27.94
C ASP A 125 -0.19 -16.25 -28.95
N LEU A 126 0.83 -15.41 -28.72
CA LEU A 126 1.32 -14.43 -29.71
C LEU A 126 1.78 -15.06 -31.03
N LYS A 127 2.32 -16.29 -30.99
CA LYS A 127 2.82 -16.98 -32.20
C LYS A 127 1.68 -17.53 -33.06
N ASN A 128 0.49 -17.73 -32.49
CA ASN A 128 -0.69 -18.17 -33.21
C ASN A 128 -1.47 -16.94 -33.70
N GLN A 129 -1.56 -16.76 -35.03
CA GLN A 129 -2.10 -15.52 -35.65
C GLN A 129 -3.50 -15.13 -35.15
N ASN A 130 -4.36 -16.10 -34.80
CA ASN A 130 -5.74 -15.85 -34.37
C ASN A 130 -5.86 -15.13 -33.01
N TYR A 131 -4.78 -15.02 -32.22
CA TYR A 131 -4.81 -14.37 -30.90
C TYR A 131 -3.67 -13.37 -30.67
N ALA A 132 -2.92 -13.02 -31.72
CA ALA A 132 -1.72 -12.20 -31.61
C ALA A 132 -1.99 -10.79 -31.05
N GLU A 133 -3.07 -10.15 -31.46
CA GLU A 133 -3.42 -8.81 -31.01
C GLU A 133 -3.81 -8.79 -29.52
N LYS A 134 -4.67 -9.73 -29.10
CA LYS A 134 -5.08 -9.91 -27.70
C LYS A 134 -3.87 -10.18 -26.79
N ALA A 135 -2.96 -11.04 -27.22
CA ALA A 135 -1.76 -11.35 -26.45
C ALA A 135 -0.77 -10.17 -26.39
N ALA A 136 -0.70 -9.32 -27.42
CA ALA A 136 0.11 -8.12 -27.42
C ALA A 136 -0.40 -7.07 -26.42
N LEU A 137 -1.73 -6.85 -26.36
CA LEU A 137 -2.35 -6.00 -25.34
C LEU A 137 -2.12 -6.54 -23.93
N TYR A 138 -2.26 -7.85 -23.74
CA TYR A 138 -2.02 -8.49 -22.45
C TYR A 138 -0.57 -8.31 -21.97
N ILE A 139 0.41 -8.38 -22.87
CA ILE A 139 1.82 -8.09 -22.52
C ILE A 139 2.01 -6.62 -22.15
N LYS A 140 1.35 -5.68 -22.84
CA LYS A 140 1.38 -4.26 -22.44
C LYS A 140 0.82 -4.08 -21.02
N VAL A 141 -0.30 -4.74 -20.68
CA VAL A 141 -0.85 -4.74 -19.31
C VAL A 141 0.19 -5.22 -18.30
N ILE A 142 0.83 -6.37 -18.57
CA ILE A 142 1.86 -6.93 -17.69
C ILE A 142 3.03 -5.94 -17.52
N GLN A 143 3.51 -5.32 -18.60
CA GLN A 143 4.61 -4.37 -18.55
C GLN A 143 4.27 -3.13 -17.72
N THR A 144 3.04 -2.61 -17.84
CA THR A 144 2.56 -1.48 -17.04
C THR A 144 2.49 -1.85 -15.55
N LEU A 145 1.97 -3.04 -15.23
CA LEU A 145 1.93 -3.54 -13.85
C LEU A 145 3.33 -3.78 -13.28
N GLU A 146 4.23 -4.41 -14.03
CA GLU A 146 5.63 -4.65 -13.64
C GLU A 146 6.37 -3.32 -13.42
N SER A 147 6.12 -2.32 -14.26
CA SER A 147 6.66 -0.97 -14.08
C SER A 147 6.26 -0.39 -12.73
N TYR A 148 4.97 -0.48 -12.38
CA TYR A 148 4.45 0.01 -11.11
C TYR A 148 4.94 -0.77 -9.88
N PHE A 149 4.88 -2.11 -9.90
CA PHE A 149 5.16 -2.94 -8.73
C PHE A 149 6.66 -3.23 -8.52
N ILE A 150 7.44 -3.34 -9.61
CA ILE A 150 8.85 -3.75 -9.54
C ILE A 150 9.80 -2.57 -9.80
N LYS A 151 9.61 -1.84 -10.90
CA LYS A 151 10.60 -0.83 -11.36
C LYS A 151 10.57 0.46 -10.55
N ARG A 152 9.44 0.80 -9.91
CA ARG A 152 9.33 1.99 -9.06
C ARG A 152 10.22 1.87 -7.81
N PRO A 153 10.75 3.00 -7.30
CA PRO A 153 11.71 3.01 -6.19
C PRO A 153 11.04 2.82 -4.81
N HIS A 154 10.17 1.81 -4.67
CA HIS A 154 9.50 1.45 -3.41
C HIS A 154 10.50 1.26 -2.27
N GLY A 155 11.64 0.63 -2.55
CA GLY A 155 12.71 0.44 -1.56
C GLY A 155 13.34 1.75 -1.07
N ARG A 156 13.48 2.78 -1.91
CA ARG A 156 14.02 4.09 -1.47
C ARG A 156 13.01 4.80 -0.56
N ARG A 157 11.73 4.76 -0.92
CA ARG A 157 10.63 5.31 -0.10
C ARG A 157 10.59 4.64 1.27
N LEU A 158 10.64 3.31 1.33
CA LEU A 158 10.59 2.56 2.58
C LEU A 158 11.82 2.83 3.47
N LYS A 159 13.03 2.92 2.89
CA LYS A 159 14.25 3.32 3.62
C LYS A 159 14.13 4.74 4.20
N LEU A 160 13.62 5.69 3.42
CA LEU A 160 13.40 7.05 3.88
C LEU A 160 12.37 7.09 5.02
N ALA A 161 11.29 6.32 4.92
CA ALA A 161 10.28 6.21 5.98
C ALA A 161 10.87 5.64 7.28
N VAL A 162 11.71 4.59 7.20
CA VAL A 162 12.44 4.06 8.36
C VAL A 162 13.36 5.12 8.96
N PHE A 163 14.16 5.81 8.14
CA PHE A 163 15.07 6.86 8.58
C PHE A 163 14.33 7.99 9.32
N CYS A 164 13.27 8.53 8.73
CA CYS A 164 12.45 9.56 9.37
C CYS A 164 11.77 9.05 10.65
N SER A 165 11.36 7.79 10.69
CA SER A 165 10.79 7.17 11.91
C SER A 165 11.82 7.10 13.05
N VAL A 166 13.08 6.82 12.73
CA VAL A 166 14.18 6.82 13.72
C VAL A 166 14.45 8.23 14.25
N ILE A 167 14.40 9.26 13.39
CA ILE A 167 14.47 10.67 13.83
C ILE A 167 13.31 10.98 14.78
N GLY A 168 12.08 10.61 14.42
CA GLY A 168 10.90 10.78 15.28
C GLY A 168 11.09 10.09 16.64
N LEU A 169 11.64 8.86 16.65
CA LEU A 169 11.95 8.14 17.88
C LEU A 169 13.01 8.85 18.74
N ALA A 170 14.10 9.33 18.12
CA ALA A 170 15.13 10.09 18.83
C ALA A 170 14.56 11.35 19.49
N LEU A 171 13.70 12.10 18.79
CA LEU A 171 13.00 13.26 19.34
C LEU A 171 12.07 12.86 20.49
N SER A 172 11.33 11.76 20.36
CA SER A 172 10.46 11.24 21.43
C SER A 172 11.24 10.80 22.67
N ILE A 173 12.41 10.20 22.51
CA ILE A 173 13.31 9.84 23.62
C ILE A 173 13.83 11.11 24.30
N SER A 174 14.28 12.09 23.53
CA SER A 174 14.72 13.39 24.06
C SER A 174 13.63 14.11 24.82
N TRP A 175 12.39 14.08 24.33
CA TRP A 175 11.21 14.58 25.06
C TRP A 175 11.01 13.82 26.37
N PHE A 176 11.09 12.49 26.36
CA PHE A 176 10.91 11.69 27.56
C PHE A 176 11.98 11.99 28.63
N ALA A 177 13.23 12.21 28.21
CA ALA A 177 14.36 12.53 29.08
C ALA A 177 14.32 13.97 29.63
N THR A 178 14.10 14.95 28.76
CA THR A 178 14.20 16.38 29.10
C THR A 178 12.88 17.02 29.55
N LYS A 179 11.75 16.37 29.27
CA LYS A 179 10.38 16.90 29.43
C LYS A 179 10.08 18.17 28.61
N MET A 180 10.96 18.58 27.69
CA MET A 180 10.74 19.75 26.84
C MET A 180 9.72 19.46 25.73
N GLN A 181 8.60 20.18 25.74
CA GLN A 181 7.48 19.96 24.79
C GLN A 181 7.88 20.10 23.32
N VAL A 182 8.88 20.94 23.01
CA VAL A 182 9.37 21.15 21.64
C VAL A 182 9.83 19.85 20.99
N PHE A 183 10.50 18.96 21.72
CA PHE A 183 10.93 17.66 21.18
C PHE A 183 9.75 16.72 20.94
N GLY A 184 8.75 16.72 21.83
CA GLY A 184 7.56 15.89 21.67
C GLY A 184 6.72 16.33 20.46
N PHE A 185 6.54 17.64 20.31
CA PHE A 185 5.87 18.22 19.15
C PHE A 185 6.67 17.98 17.85
N GLY A 186 8.00 18.15 17.89
CA GLY A 186 8.87 17.84 16.77
C GLY A 186 8.76 16.38 16.32
N ALA A 187 8.66 15.43 17.26
CA ALA A 187 8.42 14.03 16.94
C ALA A 187 7.09 13.83 16.20
N TYR A 188 6.00 14.44 16.67
CA TYR A 188 4.70 14.41 15.97
C TYR A 188 4.81 14.95 14.54
N VAL A 189 5.45 16.11 14.35
CA VAL A 189 5.63 16.72 13.03
C VAL A 189 6.38 15.78 12.08
N VAL A 190 7.50 15.20 12.52
CA VAL A 190 8.28 14.26 11.70
C VAL A 190 7.44 13.05 11.30
N LEU A 191 6.68 12.47 12.24
CA LEU A 191 5.81 11.32 11.96
C LEU A 191 4.70 11.66 10.97
N ILE A 192 4.00 12.79 11.17
CA ILE A 192 2.92 13.26 10.28
C ILE A 192 3.46 13.49 8.88
N VAL A 193 4.57 14.23 8.74
CA VAL A 193 5.19 14.50 7.45
C VAL A 193 5.62 13.20 6.76
N THR A 194 6.18 12.25 7.50
CA THR A 194 6.57 10.93 6.97
C THR A 194 5.37 10.19 6.38
N ILE A 195 4.24 10.15 7.10
CA ILE A 195 3.00 9.53 6.63
C ILE A 195 2.48 10.27 5.39
N THR A 196 2.34 11.59 5.45
CA THR A 196 1.81 12.40 4.34
C THR A 196 2.62 12.23 3.06
N LEU A 197 3.95 12.35 3.13
CA LEU A 197 4.82 12.21 1.96
C LEU A 197 4.79 10.78 1.41
N SER A 198 4.76 9.79 2.28
CA SER A 198 4.64 8.38 1.89
C SER A 198 3.33 8.12 1.14
N GLU A 199 2.21 8.55 1.68
CA GLU A 199 0.88 8.35 1.08
C GLU A 199 0.70 9.15 -0.21
N PHE A 200 1.17 10.40 -0.25
CA PHE A 200 1.16 11.19 -1.47
C PHE A 200 1.94 10.51 -2.60
N THR A 201 3.12 9.95 -2.28
CA THR A 201 3.94 9.23 -3.25
C THR A 201 3.23 7.99 -3.78
N ILE A 202 2.60 7.20 -2.90
CA ILE A 202 1.82 6.02 -3.31
C ILE A 202 0.64 6.44 -4.19
N TRP A 203 -0.13 7.44 -3.76
CA TRP A 203 -1.27 7.96 -4.50
C TRP A 203 -0.87 8.41 -5.91
N HIS A 204 0.22 9.18 -6.01
CA HIS A 204 0.73 9.64 -7.30
C HIS A 204 1.08 8.48 -8.23
N TRP A 205 1.77 7.45 -7.73
CA TRP A 205 2.10 6.27 -8.52
C TRP A 205 0.87 5.47 -8.94
N ARG A 206 -0.14 5.34 -8.07
CA ARG A 206 -1.42 4.68 -8.39
C ARG A 206 -2.17 5.43 -9.48
N SER A 207 -2.18 6.76 -9.42
CA SER A 207 -2.83 7.61 -10.43
C SER A 207 -2.21 7.43 -11.81
N ILE A 208 -0.88 7.42 -11.90
CA ILE A 208 -0.17 7.14 -13.16
C ILE A 208 -0.53 5.76 -13.71
N ARG A 209 -0.42 4.72 -12.88
CA ARG A 209 -0.76 3.34 -13.28
C ARG A 209 -2.19 3.25 -13.83
N ASN A 210 -3.17 3.83 -13.12
CA ASN A 210 -4.57 3.75 -13.53
C ASN A 210 -4.80 4.49 -14.86
N THR A 211 -4.13 5.63 -15.07
CA THR A 211 -4.19 6.38 -16.32
C THR A 211 -3.60 5.58 -17.48
N GLU A 212 -2.46 4.90 -17.26
CA GLU A 212 -1.80 4.07 -18.28
C GLU A 212 -2.57 2.77 -18.59
N LEU A 213 -3.20 2.15 -17.59
CA LEU A 213 -3.93 0.88 -17.76
C LEU A 213 -5.30 1.05 -18.42
N ARG A 214 -5.99 2.17 -18.19
CA ARG A 214 -7.36 2.39 -18.65
C ARG A 214 -7.56 2.15 -20.16
N PRO A 215 -6.80 2.79 -21.08
CA PRO A 215 -7.01 2.58 -22.52
C PRO A 215 -6.72 1.13 -22.93
N ILE A 216 -5.70 0.50 -22.35
CA ILE A 216 -5.32 -0.88 -22.67
C ILE A 216 -6.42 -1.87 -22.25
N ILE A 217 -7.07 -1.64 -21.11
CA ILE A 217 -8.17 -2.47 -20.63
C ILE A 217 -9.43 -2.25 -21.47
N GLU A 218 -9.70 -1.02 -21.89
CA GLU A 218 -10.82 -0.70 -22.79
C GLU A 218 -10.66 -1.46 -24.13
N GLU A 219 -9.50 -1.34 -24.78
CA GLU A 219 -9.16 -2.09 -26.01
C GLU A 219 -9.26 -3.61 -25.83
N LEU A 220 -8.75 -4.14 -24.70
CA LEU A 220 -8.80 -5.58 -24.43
C LEU A 220 -10.24 -6.09 -24.28
N ASN A 221 -11.11 -5.32 -23.62
CA ASN A 221 -12.52 -5.71 -23.44
C ASN A 221 -13.29 -5.66 -24.76
N GLU A 222 -13.00 -4.69 -25.64
CA GLU A 222 -13.59 -4.60 -26.98
C GLU A 222 -13.22 -5.83 -27.83
N LEU A 223 -11.94 -6.21 -27.84
CA LEU A 223 -11.49 -7.42 -28.55
C LEU A 223 -12.14 -8.71 -28.01
N VAL A 224 -12.30 -8.81 -26.68
CA VAL A 224 -12.98 -9.97 -26.07
C VAL A 224 -14.44 -10.05 -26.53
N ARG A 225 -15.16 -8.93 -26.54
CA ARG A 225 -16.56 -8.88 -27.01
C ARG A 225 -16.67 -9.25 -28.48
N ALA A 226 -15.82 -8.69 -29.35
CA ALA A 226 -15.81 -9.02 -30.77
C ALA A 226 -15.54 -10.52 -31.00
N THR A 227 -14.64 -11.12 -30.23
CA THR A 227 -14.34 -12.56 -30.33
C THR A 227 -15.51 -13.42 -29.83
N GLU A 228 -16.28 -12.97 -28.84
CA GLU A 228 -17.46 -13.68 -28.32
C GLU A 228 -18.64 -13.62 -29.29
N GLU A 229 -18.83 -12.49 -29.96
CA GLU A 229 -19.86 -12.29 -31.00
C GLU A 229 -19.59 -13.20 -32.23
N ASP A 230 -18.35 -13.23 -32.73
CA ASP A 230 -17.95 -14.09 -33.87
C ASP A 230 -18.12 -15.60 -33.59
N ASN A 231 -17.96 -16.03 -32.34
CA ASN A 231 -18.13 -17.43 -31.95
C ASN A 231 -19.60 -17.80 -31.68
N GLY A 232 -20.45 -16.83 -31.33
CA GLY A 232 -21.88 -17.03 -31.09
C GLY A 232 -22.71 -17.10 -32.37
N GLU A 233 -22.27 -16.49 -33.47
CA GLU A 233 -22.94 -16.60 -34.78
C GLU A 233 -22.63 -17.89 -35.54
N ASN A 234 -21.57 -18.61 -35.15
CA ASN A 234 -21.12 -19.85 -35.79
C ASN A 234 -21.62 -21.14 -35.08
N SER A 235 -22.47 -21.00 -34.06
CA SER A 235 -23.07 -22.09 -33.27
C SER A 235 -24.58 -22.16 -33.44
#